data_AF-A0A940LBJ7-F1
#
_entry.id   AF-A0A940LBJ7-F1
#
_cell.length_a   1.000
_cell.length_b   1.000
_cell.length_c   1.000
_cell.angle_alpha   90.00
_cell.angle_beta   90.00
_cell.angle_gamma   90.00
#
_symmetry.space_group_name_H-M   'P 1'
#
loop_
_entity.id
_entity.type
_entity.pdbx_description
1 polymer ?
#
loop_
_entity_poly.entity_id
_entity_poly.type
_entity_poly.pdbx_seq_one_letter_code
_entity_poly.pdbx_strand_id
1 'polypeptide(L)'
;MPNEVAVIDPLGKTIHLLPGIFFAENEAEEIYDHATTAIKKPALLVKVHENETTQFYYFRSVGWNKTLLIITRWSNGRWEAYSCIKNPSGETLSALLKKGNQLI
;
A
#
# COMPACT_ATOMS: atom_id res chain seq x y z
N MET A 1 20.70 -23.06 -15.33
CA MET A 1 20.37 -21.65 -15.05
C MET A 1 19.43 -21.67 -13.86
N PRO A 2 19.77 -21.05 -12.71
CA PRO A 2 19.02 -21.22 -11.48
C PRO A 2 17.63 -20.60 -11.61
N ASN A 3 16.64 -21.25 -10.98
CA ASN A 3 15.19 -21.04 -11.13
C ASN A 3 14.77 -19.58 -10.87
N GLU A 4 14.72 -18.75 -11.90
CA GLU A 4 14.04 -17.45 -11.84
C GLU A 4 12.53 -17.68 -11.75
N VAL A 5 11.91 -17.19 -10.68
CA VAL A 5 10.45 -17.23 -10.51
C VAL A 5 9.92 -15.85 -10.85
N ALA A 6 9.00 -15.79 -11.81
CA ALA A 6 8.28 -14.58 -12.15
C ALA A 6 7.02 -14.47 -11.29
N VAL A 7 6.86 -13.35 -10.58
CA VAL A 7 5.65 -13.02 -9.82
C VAL A 7 5.06 -11.71 -10.31
N ILE A 8 3.74 -11.54 -10.15
CA ILE A 8 3.06 -10.27 -10.48
C ILE A 8 2.93 -9.48 -9.18
N ASP A 9 3.44 -8.26 -9.18
CA ASP A 9 3.31 -7.35 -8.04
C ASP A 9 1.87 -6.80 -7.91
N PRO A 10 1.53 -6.16 -6.79
CA PRO A 10 0.20 -5.54 -6.61
C PRO A 10 -0.15 -4.44 -7.63
N LEU A 11 0.81 -3.97 -8.43
CA LEU A 11 0.64 -2.98 -9.50
C LEU A 11 0.52 -3.63 -10.89
N GLY A 12 0.50 -4.96 -10.97
CA GLY A 12 0.40 -5.71 -12.22
C GLY A 12 1.72 -5.84 -12.99
N LYS A 13 2.86 -5.50 -12.38
CA LYS A 13 4.18 -5.63 -13.01
C LYS A 13 4.77 -7.01 -12.73
N THR A 14 5.33 -7.62 -13.78
CA THR A 14 6.11 -8.84 -13.64
C THR A 14 7.46 -8.52 -13.01
N ILE A 15 7.75 -9.15 -11.87
CA ILE A 15 9.03 -9.08 -11.18
C ILE A 15 9.71 -10.44 -11.28
N HIS A 16 10.99 -10.44 -11.65
CA HIS A 16 11.83 -11.62 -11.66
C HIS A 16 12.56 -11.73 -10.32
N LEU A 17 12.26 -12.78 -9.56
CA LEU A 17 12.89 -13.01 -8.27
C LEU A 17 14.23 -13.71 -8.45
N LEU A 18 15.25 -13.18 -7.77
CA LEU A 18 16.58 -13.78 -7.75
C LEU A 18 16.58 -15.09 -6.93
N PRO A 19 17.36 -16.11 -7.34
CA PRO A 19 17.49 -17.35 -6.59
C PRO A 19 17.95 -17.08 -5.15
N GLY A 20 17.21 -17.59 -4.16
CA GLY A 20 17.52 -17.40 -2.73
C GLY A 20 16.60 -16.42 -2.00
N ILE A 21 15.79 -15.64 -2.71
CA ILE A 21 14.67 -14.90 -2.12
C ILE A 21 13.50 -15.89 -1.98
N PHE A 22 13.57 -16.76 -0.95
CA PHE A 22 12.48 -17.67 -0.62
C PHE A 22 11.46 -16.97 0.27
N PHE A 23 10.18 -17.12 -0.09
CA PHE A 23 9.06 -16.85 0.80
C PHE A 23 9.10 -17.90 1.91
N ALA A 24 9.65 -17.55 3.07
CA ALA A 24 9.23 -18.25 4.26
C ALA A 24 7.75 -17.90 4.47
N GLU A 25 6.86 -18.78 4.03
CA GLU A 25 5.47 -18.83 4.48
C GLU A 25 5.47 -19.17 5.97
N ASN A 26 5.93 -18.23 6.79
CA ASN A 26 5.30 -18.11 8.09
C ASN A 26 3.94 -17.51 7.80
N GLU A 27 2.95 -18.38 7.62
CA GLU A 27 1.54 -18.11 7.84
C GLU A 27 1.32 -17.71 9.31
N ALA A 28 2.03 -16.69 9.79
CA ALA A 28 1.38 -15.80 10.73
C ALA A 28 0.22 -15.24 9.91
N GLU A 29 -1.01 -15.61 10.27
CA GLU A 29 -2.17 -14.88 9.83
C GLU A 29 -1.96 -13.43 10.27
N GLU A 30 -1.32 -12.62 9.43
CA GLU A 30 -1.54 -11.19 9.42
C GLU A 30 -2.97 -11.03 8.90
N ILE A 31 -3.88 -11.30 9.83
CA ILE A 31 -5.17 -10.67 9.93
C ILE A 31 -4.86 -9.20 9.74
N TYR A 32 -5.67 -8.50 8.94
CA TYR A 32 -5.58 -7.05 8.79
C TYR A 32 -5.71 -6.43 10.19
N ASP A 33 -4.61 -6.34 10.92
CA ASP A 33 -4.54 -5.74 12.24
C ASP A 33 -5.19 -4.39 12.06
N HIS A 34 -6.26 -4.16 12.82
CA HIS A 34 -7.10 -2.98 12.72
C HIS A 34 -6.16 -1.79 12.54
N ALA A 35 -6.22 -1.15 11.36
CA ALA A 35 -5.29 -0.08 11.02
C ALA A 35 -5.29 0.88 12.20
N THR A 36 -4.18 0.94 12.94
CA THR A 36 -4.08 1.74 14.16
C THR A 36 -4.55 3.13 13.82
N THR A 37 -5.55 3.62 14.55
CA THR A 37 -6.29 4.85 14.20
C THR A 37 -5.37 6.05 13.99
N ALA A 38 -4.17 6.02 14.60
CA ALA A 38 -3.11 7.00 14.41
C ALA A 38 -1.92 6.41 13.64
N ILE A 39 -1.53 7.09 12.55
CA ILE A 39 -0.34 6.76 11.75
C ILE A 39 0.73 7.80 12.08
N LYS A 40 1.76 7.43 12.85
CA LYS A 40 2.77 8.39 13.32
C LYS A 40 3.75 8.83 12.23
N LYS A 41 4.13 7.92 11.32
CA LYS A 41 5.11 8.18 10.24
C LYS A 41 4.81 7.30 9.03
N PRO A 42 3.91 7.72 8.13
CA PRO A 42 3.69 6.99 6.89
C PRO A 42 4.95 7.08 6.00
N ALA A 43 5.40 5.95 5.45
CA ALA A 43 6.58 5.90 4.59
C ALA A 43 6.37 6.55 3.21
N LEU A 44 5.12 6.55 2.75
CA LEU A 44 4.71 7.21 1.50
C LEU A 44 3.26 7.68 1.64
N LEU A 45 3.05 8.99 1.52
CA LEU A 45 1.71 9.57 1.41
C LEU A 45 1.47 10.03 -0.02
N VAL A 46 0.33 9.71 -0.59
CA VAL A 46 -0.11 10.20 -1.89
C VAL A 46 -1.22 11.21 -1.65
N LYS A 47 -0.96 12.47 -2.00
CA LYS A 47 -1.94 13.56 -1.91
C LYS A 47 -2.63 13.70 -3.26
N VAL A 48 -3.92 13.43 -3.32
CA VAL A 48 -4.74 13.64 -4.52
C VAL A 48 -5.64 14.85 -4.32
N HIS A 49 -5.62 15.75 -5.30
CA HIS A 49 -6.56 16.85 -5.41
C HIS A 49 -7.58 16.49 -6.47
N GLU A 50 -8.83 16.30 -6.08
CA GLU A 50 -9.93 16.03 -7.01
C GLU A 50 -11.10 16.95 -6.67
N ASN A 51 -11.46 17.78 -7.65
CA ASN A 51 -12.39 18.90 -7.50
C ASN A 51 -11.93 19.84 -6.37
N GLU A 52 -12.78 20.05 -5.35
CA GLU A 52 -12.51 20.91 -4.18
C GLU A 52 -12.00 20.11 -2.96
N THR A 53 -11.76 18.81 -3.13
CA THR A 53 -11.38 17.90 -2.04
C THR A 53 -9.92 17.52 -2.15
N THR A 54 -9.21 17.60 -1.02
CA THR A 54 -7.87 17.04 -0.87
C THR A 54 -7.97 15.76 -0.06
N GLN A 55 -7.50 14.65 -0.64
CA GLN A 55 -7.46 13.36 0.05
C GLN A 55 -6.01 12.86 0.14
N PHE A 56 -5.69 12.23 1.27
CA PHE A 56 -4.36 11.69 1.54
C PHE A 56 -4.46 10.18 1.66
N TYR A 57 -3.66 9.49 0.87
CA TYR A 57 -3.65 8.04 0.81
C TYR A 57 -2.32 7.51 1.32
N TYR A 58 -2.38 6.53 2.19
CA TYR A 58 -1.25 5.80 2.72
C TYR A 58 -1.29 4.36 2.24
N PHE A 59 -0.23 3.91 1.59
CA PHE A 59 -0.09 2.53 1.15
C PHE A 59 0.66 1.71 2.20
N ARG A 60 0.09 0.57 2.59
CA ARG A 60 0.73 -0.38 3.51
C ARG A 60 0.67 -1.78 2.92
N SER A 61 1.84 -2.41 2.74
CA SER A 61 1.90 -3.86 2.57
C SER A 61 1.63 -4.50 3.92
N VAL A 62 0.72 -5.47 3.95
CA VAL A 62 0.52 -6.34 5.11
C VAL A 62 1.39 -7.57 4.86
N GLY A 63 1.01 -8.41 3.89
CA GLY A 63 1.85 -9.49 3.37
C GLY A 63 2.32 -9.24 1.94
N TRP A 64 2.98 -10.23 1.35
CA TRP A 64 3.38 -10.21 -0.06
C TRP A 64 2.19 -10.13 -1.03
N ASN A 65 1.09 -10.79 -0.69
CA ASN A 65 -0.14 -10.85 -1.47
C ASN A 65 -1.29 -10.01 -0.89
N LYS A 66 -1.03 -9.27 0.21
CA LYS A 66 -2.05 -8.48 0.91
C LYS A 66 -1.61 -7.04 1.03
N THR A 67 -2.41 -6.13 0.47
CA THR A 67 -2.16 -4.69 0.50
C THR A 67 -3.33 -3.93 1.11
N LEU A 68 -3.01 -2.81 1.75
CA LEU A 68 -3.97 -1.87 2.30
C LEU A 68 -3.72 -0.50 1.69
N LEU A 69 -4.79 0.08 1.15
CA LEU A 69 -4.85 1.49 0.84
C LEU A 69 -5.68 2.18 1.92
N ILE A 70 -5.02 3.01 2.72
CA ILE A 70 -5.63 3.67 3.87
C ILE A 70 -5.85 5.13 3.51
N ILE A 71 -7.08 5.61 3.66
CA ILE A 71 -7.37 7.02 3.46
C ILE A 71 -7.29 7.74 4.79
N THR A 72 -6.53 8.82 4.79
CA THR A 72 -6.07 9.53 5.98
C THR A 72 -6.47 11.00 5.93
N ARG A 73 -6.61 11.61 7.11
CA ARG A 73 -6.82 13.04 7.27
C ARG A 73 -5.93 13.56 8.39
N TRP A 74 -5.46 14.80 8.26
CA TRP A 74 -4.74 15.48 9.34
C TRP A 74 -5.76 16.08 10.32
N SER A 75 -5.70 15.68 11.58
CA SER A 75 -6.63 16.11 12.62
C SER A 75 -5.89 16.14 13.96
N ASN A 76 -6.08 17.19 14.76
CA ASN A 76 -5.49 17.31 16.10
C ASN A 76 -3.96 17.06 16.15
N GLY A 77 -3.23 17.54 15.14
CA GLY A 77 -1.76 17.41 15.07
C GLY A 77 -1.25 16.00 14.73
N ARG A 78 -2.09 15.11 14.21
CA ARG A 78 -1.70 13.76 13.79
C ARG A 78 -2.45 13.30 12.53
N TRP A 79 -1.92 12.30 11.84
CA TRP A 79 -2.64 11.60 10.77
C TRP A 79 -3.59 10.56 11.36
N GLU A 80 -4.86 10.66 10.99
CA GLU A 80 -5.91 9.73 11.39
C GLU A 80 -6.40 8.93 10.18
N ALA A 81 -6.46 7.62 10.31
CA ALA A 81 -7.09 6.75 9.32
C ALA A 81 -8.61 6.84 9.46
N TYR A 82 -9.33 7.16 8.37
CA TYR A 82 -10.80 7.24 8.40
C TYR A 82 -11.46 6.15 7.55
N SER A 83 -10.78 5.62 6.55
CA SER A 83 -11.26 4.47 5.76
C SER A 83 -10.09 3.65 5.23
N CYS A 84 -10.38 2.40 4.83
CA CYS A 84 -9.38 1.54 4.22
C CYS A 84 -10.00 0.67 3.12
N ILE A 85 -9.20 0.38 2.10
CA ILE A 85 -9.51 -0.53 1.01
C ILE A 85 -8.50 -1.68 1.10
N LYS A 86 -9.02 -2.90 1.26
CA LYS A 86 -8.23 -4.13 1.28
C LYS A 86 -8.00 -4.60 -0.15
N ASN A 87 -6.76 -4.95 -0.47
CA ASN A 87 -6.34 -5.41 -1.79
C ASN A 87 -6.89 -4.53 -2.94
N PRO A 88 -6.60 -3.21 -2.93
CA PRO A 88 -6.97 -2.34 -4.04
C PRO A 88 -6.42 -2.92 -5.36
N SER A 89 -7.17 -2.76 -6.45
CA SER A 89 -6.69 -3.20 -7.76
C SER A 89 -5.43 -2.42 -8.17
N GLY A 90 -4.57 -3.05 -8.97
CA GLY A 90 -3.40 -2.38 -9.54
C GLY A 90 -3.77 -1.14 -10.36
N GLU A 91 -4.93 -1.16 -11.04
CA GLU A 91 -5.50 0.00 -11.72
C GLU A 91 -5.81 1.16 -10.77
N THR A 92 -6.42 0.85 -9.61
CA THR A 92 -6.74 1.86 -8.58
C THR A 92 -5.47 2.51 -8.06
N LEU A 93 -4.46 1.69 -7.72
CA LEU A 93 -3.16 2.18 -7.23
C LEU A 93 -2.42 3.00 -8.29
N SER A 94 -2.40 2.51 -9.53
CA SER A 94 -1.75 3.19 -10.66
C SER A 94 -2.41 4.53 -10.95
N ALA A 95 -3.75 4.61 -10.96
CA ALA A 95 -4.47 5.85 -11.13
C ALA A 95 -4.16 6.85 -10.00
N LEU A 96 -4.11 6.37 -8.76
CA LEU A 96 -3.74 7.16 -7.58
C LEU A 96 -2.33 7.76 -7.70
N LEU A 97 -1.34 6.94 -8.03
CA LEU A 97 0.05 7.37 -8.15
C LEU A 97 0.29 8.30 -9.34
N LYS A 98 -0.51 8.17 -10.41
CA LYS A 98 -0.46 9.07 -11.58
C LYS A 98 -1.09 10.44 -11.30
N LYS A 99 -2.19 10.46 -10.55
CA LYS A 99 -2.92 11.69 -10.22
C LYS A 99 -2.33 12.45 -9.02
N GLY A 100 -1.76 11.70 -8.07
CA GLY A 100 -1.36 12.23 -6.77
C GLY A 100 0.08 12.72 -6.71
N ASN A 101 0.30 13.70 -5.84
CA ASN A 101 1.64 14.12 -5.44
C ASN A 101 2.15 13.23 -4.31
N GLN A 102 3.30 12.61 -4.53
CA GLN A 102 3.96 11.75 -3.55
C GLN A 102 4.70 12.62 -2.52
N LEU A 103 4.41 12.39 -1.25
CA LEU A 103 5.02 13.04 -0.09
C LEU A 103 5.82 11.96 0.66
N ILE A 104 7.14 12.19 0.76
CA ILE A 104 8.12 11.34 1.46
C ILE A 104 8.56 12.07 2.72
#